data_AF-A0A451BHV9-F1
#
_entry.id   AF-A0A451BHV9-F1
#
_cell.length_a   1.000
_cell.length_b   1.000
_cell.length_c   1.000
_cell.angle_alpha   90.00
_cell.angle_beta   90.00
_cell.angle_gamma   90.00
#
_symmetry.space_group_name_H-M   'P 1'
#
loop_
_entity.id
_entity.type
_entity.pdbx_description
1 polymer ?
#
loop_
_entity_poly.entity_id
_entity_poly.type
_entity_poly.pdbx_seq_one_letter_code
_entity_poly.pdbx_strand_id
1 'polypeptide(L)' 'MQSAKQAAKAISDYLPEQASWDDILYELYVKQKIEEGLADVEAAPSPTNRSRPSCRAMATTSEAPPRANEP' A
#
# COMPACT_ATOMS: atom_id res chain seq x y z
N MET A 1 2.35 13.34 14.26
CA MET A 1 2.95 12.22 15.01
C MET A 1 2.53 12.37 16.46
N GLN A 2 1.77 11.40 16.99
CA GLN A 2 1.45 11.39 18.42
C GLN A 2 2.72 10.96 19.18
N SER A 3 3.02 11.61 20.29
CA SER A 3 4.12 11.15 21.15
C SER A 3 3.71 9.87 21.90
N ALA A 4 4.66 9.00 22.22
CA ALA A 4 4.41 7.80 23.03
C ALA A 4 3.65 8.12 24.34
N LYS A 5 3.90 9.31 24.92
CA LYS A 5 3.19 9.82 26.10
C LYS A 5 1.70 10.09 25.85
N GLN A 6 1.35 10.61 24.68
CA GLN A 6 -0.05 10.85 24.31
C GLN A 6 -0.77 9.54 24.00
N ALA A 7 -0.09 8.60 23.33
CA ALA A 7 -0.63 7.28 23.06
C ALA A 7 -0.90 6.51 24.37
N ALA A 8 0.03 6.53 25.32
CA ALA A 8 -0.16 5.92 26.64
C ALA A 8 -1.35 6.50 27.40
N LYS A 9 -1.54 7.84 27.36
CA LYS A 9 -2.72 8.49 27.95
C LYS A 9 -4.03 7.99 27.33
N ALA A 10 -4.09 7.94 26.00
CA ALA A 10 -5.29 7.48 25.31
C ALA A 10 -5.60 6.00 25.59
N ILE A 11 -4.56 5.16 25.74
CA ILE A 11 -4.71 3.77 26.16
C ILE A 11 -5.27 3.70 27.59
N SER A 12 -4.73 4.48 28.53
CA SER A 12 -5.25 4.55 29.91
C SER A 12 -6.70 5.02 29.99
N ASP A 13 -7.14 5.93 29.11
CA ASP A 13 -8.54 6.41 29.11
C ASP A 13 -9.54 5.34 28.59
N TYR A 14 -9.08 4.36 27.81
CA TYR A 14 -9.92 3.34 27.18
C TYR A 14 -9.87 1.97 27.87
N LEU A 15 -8.85 1.72 28.69
CA LEU A 15 -8.69 0.46 29.41
C LEU A 15 -9.69 0.33 30.57
N PRO A 16 -10.27 -0.86 30.79
CA PRO A 16 -11.07 -1.12 31.97
C PRO A 16 -10.21 -1.14 33.25
N GLU A 17 -10.78 -0.79 34.41
CA GLU A 17 -10.06 -0.79 35.69
C GLU A 17 -9.49 -2.17 36.08
N GLN A 18 -10.07 -3.26 35.57
CA GLN A 18 -9.56 -4.61 35.79
C GLN A 18 -8.44 -5.07 34.82
N ALA A 19 -7.99 -4.21 33.90
CA ALA A 19 -6.96 -4.58 32.94
C ALA A 19 -5.63 -4.91 33.64
N SER A 20 -4.98 -5.98 33.19
CA SER A 20 -3.66 -6.37 33.68
C SER A 20 -2.56 -5.54 33.01
N TRP A 21 -1.37 -5.56 33.60
CA TRP A 21 -0.16 -5.04 32.98
C TRP A 21 0.11 -5.66 31.61
N ASP A 22 -0.24 -6.94 31.44
CA ASP A 22 -0.09 -7.65 30.16
C ASP A 22 -0.99 -7.07 29.07
N ASP A 23 -2.23 -6.68 29.40
CA ASP A 23 -3.17 -6.08 28.45
C ASP A 23 -2.69 -4.70 28.00
N ILE A 24 -2.15 -3.91 28.93
CA ILE A 24 -1.56 -2.59 28.66
C ILE A 24 -0.36 -2.72 27.72
N LEU A 25 0.52 -3.68 27.97
CA LEU A 25 1.69 -3.95 27.15
C LEU A 25 1.30 -4.45 25.76
N TYR A 26 0.29 -5.31 25.66
CA TYR A 26 -0.22 -5.82 24.40
C TYR A 26 -0.77 -4.71 23.52
N GLU A 27 -1.64 -3.84 24.06
CA GLU A 27 -2.21 -2.70 23.34
C GLU A 27 -1.14 -1.73 22.82
N LEU A 28 -0.14 -1.43 23.65
CA LEU A 28 0.98 -0.57 23.27
C LEU A 28 1.81 -1.20 22.15
N TYR A 29 2.10 -2.50 22.25
CA TYR A 29 2.87 -3.24 21.26
C TYR A 29 2.18 -3.28 19.88
N VAL A 30 0.88 -3.55 19.86
CA VAL A 30 0.09 -3.58 18.62
C VAL A 30 0.06 -2.20 17.96
N LYS A 31 -0.14 -1.13 18.74
CA LYS A 31 -0.12 0.25 18.21
C LYS A 31 1.22 0.61 17.59
N GLN A 32 2.34 0.29 18.25
CA GLN A 32 3.69 0.50 17.73
C GLN A 32 3.88 -0.21 16.38
N LYS A 33 3.43 -1.47 16.28
CA LYS A 33 3.54 -2.28 15.05
C LYS A 33 2.71 -1.72 13.89
N ILE A 34 1.54 -1.15 14.18
CA ILE A 34 0.70 -0.51 13.16
C ILE A 34 1.36 0.78 12.66
N GLU A 35 1.91 1.60 13.55
CA GLU A 35 2.62 2.83 13.15
C GLU A 35 3.86 2.54 12.31
N GLU A 36 4.65 1.52 12.69
CA GLU A 36 5.78 1.02 11.90
C GLU A 36 5.31 0.55 10.50
N GLY A 37 4.26 -0.25 10.44
CA GLY A 37 3.72 -0.75 9.17
C GLY A 37 3.13 0.35 8.28
N LEU A 38 2.50 1.37 8.86
CA LEU A 38 2.02 2.53 8.10
C LEU A 38 3.17 3.35 7.53
N ALA A 39 4.25 3.56 8.30
CA ALA A 39 5.43 4.27 7.84
C ALA A 39 6.08 3.56 6.64
N ASP A 40 6.12 2.22 6.65
CA ASP A 40 6.62 1.42 5.52
C ASP A 40 5.74 1.55 4.27
N VAL A 41 4.41 1.60 4.44
CA VAL A 41 3.46 1.76 3.32
C VAL A 41 3.47 3.19 2.76
N GLU A 42 3.69 4.21 3.60
CA GLU A 42 3.82 5.61 3.15
C GLU A 42 5.13 5.83 2.39
N ALA A 43 6.20 5.15 2.78
CA ALA A 43 7.47 5.16 2.06
C ALA A 43 7.41 4.34 0.75
N ALA A 44 6.49 3.39 0.65
CA ALA A 44 6.25 2.68 -0.60
C ALA A 44 5.53 3.62 -1.58
N PRO A 45 6.11 3.91 -2.77
CA PRO A 45 5.37 4.63 -3.79
C PRO A 45 4.12 3.79 -4.11
N SER A 46 2.94 4.35 -3.84
CA SER A 46 1.67 3.70 -4.15
C SER A 46 1.80 3.18 -5.58
N PRO A 47 1.55 1.89 -5.86
CA PRO A 47 1.36 1.46 -7.23
C PRO A 47 0.04 2.12 -7.65
N THR A 48 0.17 3.36 -8.13
CA THR A 48 -0.83 3.96 -9.00
C THR A 48 -1.23 2.85 -9.95
N ASN A 49 -2.52 2.52 -9.95
CA ASN A 49 -3.13 1.64 -10.93
C ASN A 49 -2.85 2.28 -12.29
N ARG A 50 -1.64 2.02 -12.81
CA ARG A 50 -1.16 2.56 -14.06
C ARG A 50 -1.93 1.75 -15.07
N SER A 51 -3.04 2.36 -15.48
CA SER A 51 -3.95 1.89 -16.52
C SER A 51 -3.19 1.00 -17.48
N ARG A 52 -3.56 -0.28 -17.49
CA ARG A 52 -3.00 -1.31 -18.38
C ARG A 52 -2.80 -0.69 -19.75
N PRO A 53 -1.60 -0.74 -20.37
CA PRO A 53 -1.47 -0.27 -21.74
C PRO A 53 -2.48 -1.08 -22.55
N SER A 54 -3.42 -0.37 -23.17
CA SER A 54 -4.40 -0.94 -24.08
C SER A 54 -3.62 -1.69 -25.16
N CYS A 55 -3.61 -3.02 -25.07
CA CYS A 55 -3.17 -3.88 -26.15
C CYS A 55 -4.16 -3.73 -27.30
N ARG A 56 -4.10 -2.61 -28.03
CA ARG A 56 -4.80 -2.40 -29.29
C ARG A 56 -3.88 -1.66 -30.26
N ALA A 57 -2.80 -2.34 -30.63
CA ALA A 57 -1.99 -2.00 -31.79
C ALA A 57 -1.46 -3.29 -32.45
N MET A 58 -2.34 -4.28 -32.67
CA MET A 58 -2.05 -5.45 -33.50
C MET A 58 -3.16 -5.63 -34.54
N ALA A 59 -3.29 -4.65 -35.42
CA ALA A 59 -3.89 -4.74 -36.75
C ALA A 59 -3.33 -3.49 -37.43
N THR A 60 -2.33 -3.57 -38.29
CA THR A 60 -2.47 -4.07 -39.66
C THR A 60 -1.11 -4.53 -40.21
N THR A 61 -0.86 -5.84 -40.24
CA THR A 61 -0.03 -6.40 -41.33
C THR A 61 -1.00 -6.78 -42.43
N SER A 62 -1.34 -5.81 -43.27
CA SER A 62 -1.99 -6.04 -44.55
C SER A 62 -1.51 -4.96 -45.51
N GLU A 63 -0.23 -5.00 -45.84
CA GLU A 63 0.21 -4.41 -47.10
C GLU A 63 0.95 -5.52 -47.85
N ALA A 64 0.27 -6.06 -48.86
CA ALA A 64 0.83 -7.01 -49.79
C ALA A 64 2.00 -6.35 -50.53
N PRO A 65 3.12 -7.04 -50.77
CA PRO A 65 4.22 -6.46 -51.52
C PRO A 65 3.75 -6.12 -52.95
N PRO A 66 4.14 -4.96 -53.52
CA PRO A 66 3.86 -4.69 -54.92
C PRO A 66 4.52 -5.77 -55.76
N ARG A 67 3.71 -6.44 -56.60
CA ARG A 67 4.19 -7.35 -57.63
C ARG A 67 5.26 -6.63 -58.45
N ALA A 68 6.49 -7.11 -58.34
CA ALA A 68 7.57 -6.78 -59.25
C ALA A 68 7.08 -7.07 -60.68
N ASN A 69 7.03 -6.04 -61.50
CA ASN A 69 6.91 -6.19 -62.94
C ASN A 69 8.34 -6.43 -63.46
N GLU A 70 8.59 -7.63 -63.96
CA GLU A 70 9.67 -7.94 -64.91
C GLU A 70 9.17 -9.06 -65.84
N PRO A 71 9.61 -9.17 -67.10
CA PRO A 71 10.39 -8.23 -67.91
C PRO A 71 9.55 -7.48 -68.98
#